data_AF-A0A0C9R120-F1
#
_entry.id   AF-A0A0C9R120-F1
#
_cell.length_a   1.000
_cell.length_b   1.000
_cell.length_c   1.000
_cell.angle_alpha   90.00
_cell.angle_beta   90.00
_cell.angle_gamma   90.00
#
_symmetry.space_group_name_H-M   'P 1'
#
loop_
_entity.id
_entity.type
_entity.pdbx_description
1 polymer ?
#
loop_
_entity_poly.entity_id
_entity_poly.type
_entity_poly.pdbx_seq_one_letter_code
_entity_poly.pdbx_strand_id
1 'polypeptide(L)'
;ENISNIMVTGDISEKLRGCAVQLTQVRISADCTHLNVYWVTSLQEHGADERVAELLQSNAGFLKSELIKSGFIGKAPKITFVKDVTYGRGAEVERLIDKIGADIPPDLDLPESTDEQFLDSESATESVSTSAADVPSRPYVPSDMKVDIYGLDRAAIMRQVLLKTKGLGRTPLEEPTFLKPGTENLQETQAR
;
A
#
# COMPACT_ATOMS: atom_id res chain seq x y z
N GLU A 1 25.50 3.07 -11.76
CA GLU A 1 26.34 4.26 -11.53
C GLU A 1 27.14 4.72 -12.75
N ASN A 2 27.80 3.82 -13.51
CA ASN A 2 28.67 4.21 -14.64
C ASN A 2 28.11 5.26 -15.61
N ILE A 3 26.86 5.13 -16.11
CA ILE A 3 26.34 6.08 -17.11
C ILE A 3 26.12 7.50 -16.54
N SER A 4 25.68 7.59 -15.29
CA SER A 4 25.49 8.88 -14.61
C SER A 4 26.84 9.57 -14.41
N ASN A 5 27.86 8.81 -13.98
CA ASN A 5 29.22 9.34 -13.84
C ASN A 5 29.79 9.84 -15.18
N ILE A 6 29.59 9.08 -16.27
CA ILE A 6 30.03 9.50 -17.61
C ILE A 6 29.32 10.80 -18.05
N MET A 7 28.04 10.97 -17.73
CA MET A 7 27.30 12.20 -18.05
C MET A 7 27.75 13.41 -17.23
N VAL A 8 28.22 13.20 -15.99
CA VAL A 8 28.70 14.27 -15.11
C VAL A 8 30.16 14.65 -15.39
N THR A 9 31.02 13.66 -15.66
CA THR A 9 32.48 13.88 -15.76
C THR A 9 32.99 13.99 -17.20
N GLY A 10 32.24 13.51 -18.20
CA GLY A 10 32.69 13.49 -19.60
C GLY A 10 32.45 14.79 -20.37
N ASP A 11 32.93 14.85 -21.62
CA ASP A 11 32.72 15.94 -22.58
C ASP A 11 31.24 16.26 -22.85
N ILE A 12 30.36 15.31 -22.54
CA ILE A 12 28.90 15.49 -22.60
C ILE A 12 28.43 16.52 -21.58
N SER A 13 29.08 16.63 -20.42
CA SER A 13 28.71 17.60 -19.38
C SER A 13 28.76 19.04 -19.90
N GLU A 14 29.74 19.37 -20.75
CA GLU A 14 29.86 20.70 -21.35
C GLU A 14 28.73 21.00 -22.33
N LYS A 15 28.31 19.99 -23.10
CA LYS A 15 27.21 20.12 -24.06
C LYS A 15 25.85 20.21 -23.35
N LEU A 16 25.69 19.48 -22.25
CA LEU A 16 24.48 19.50 -21.43
C LEU A 16 24.44 20.69 -20.45
N ARG A 17 25.50 21.49 -20.38
CA ARG A 17 25.58 22.68 -19.53
C ARG A 17 24.45 23.65 -19.89
N GLY A 18 23.62 23.98 -18.91
CA GLY A 18 22.46 24.86 -19.08
C GLY A 18 21.15 24.15 -19.46
N CYS A 19 21.17 22.84 -19.75
CA CYS A 19 19.96 22.07 -20.04
C CYS A 19 19.29 21.45 -18.81
N ALA A 20 19.88 21.62 -17.61
CA ALA A 20 19.40 21.11 -16.31
C ALA A 20 18.81 19.68 -16.38
N VAL A 21 19.52 18.78 -17.06
CA VAL A 21 19.08 17.39 -17.27
C VAL A 21 19.40 16.55 -16.05
N GLN A 22 18.43 15.79 -15.57
CA GLN A 22 18.61 14.80 -14.52
C GLN A 22 18.17 13.42 -15.02
N LEU A 23 18.84 12.37 -14.55
CA LEU A 23 18.48 10.99 -14.85
C LEU A 23 17.64 10.43 -13.72
N THR A 24 16.44 9.95 -14.03
CA THR A 24 15.54 9.37 -13.02
C THR A 24 15.76 7.87 -12.89
N GLN A 25 15.76 7.17 -14.03
CA GLN A 25 15.87 5.71 -14.05
C GLN A 25 16.63 5.25 -15.29
N VAL A 26 17.32 4.11 -15.17
CA VAL A 26 17.92 3.42 -16.30
C VAL A 26 17.42 1.98 -16.30
N ARG A 27 16.83 1.54 -17.41
CA ARG A 27 16.34 0.16 -17.61
C ARG A 27 17.10 -0.50 -18.74
N ILE A 28 17.51 -1.74 -18.50
CA ILE A 28 18.23 -2.57 -19.48
C ILE A 28 17.30 -3.71 -19.86
N SER A 29 17.21 -4.02 -21.16
CA SER A 29 16.50 -5.21 -21.62
C SER A 29 17.20 -6.49 -21.11
N ALA A 30 16.45 -7.58 -20.89
CA ALA A 30 17.02 -8.85 -20.45
C ALA A 30 18.14 -9.36 -21.37
N ASP A 31 18.03 -9.10 -22.67
CA ASP A 31 19.04 -9.46 -23.67
C ASP A 31 20.24 -8.50 -23.73
N CYS A 32 20.29 -7.47 -22.86
CA CYS A 32 21.32 -6.43 -22.85
C CYS A 32 21.55 -5.74 -24.21
N THR A 33 20.53 -5.74 -25.07
CA THR A 33 20.56 -5.15 -26.42
C THR A 33 20.05 -3.71 -26.45
N HIS A 34 19.13 -3.37 -25.55
CA HIS A 34 18.50 -2.05 -25.44
C HIS A 34 18.68 -1.48 -24.04
N LEU A 35 19.03 -0.20 -23.98
CA LEU A 35 19.19 0.59 -22.76
C LEU A 35 18.26 1.79 -22.83
N ASN A 36 17.23 1.80 -21.99
CA ASN A 36 16.30 2.90 -21.88
C ASN A 36 16.73 3.80 -20.71
N VAL A 37 17.09 5.03 -21.05
CA VAL A 37 17.51 6.04 -20.07
C VAL A 37 16.36 7.04 -19.93
N TYR A 38 15.79 7.08 -18.73
CA TYR A 38 14.72 8.00 -18.36
C TYR A 38 15.33 9.27 -17.82
N TRP A 39 14.93 10.40 -18.40
CA TRP A 39 15.48 11.71 -18.06
C TRP A 39 14.38 12.74 -17.89
N VAL A 40 14.73 13.80 -17.15
CA VAL A 40 13.86 14.94 -16.85
C VAL A 40 14.68 16.22 -17.01
N THR A 41 14.00 17.31 -17.33
CA THR A 41 14.61 18.63 -17.38
C THR A 41 13.81 19.58 -16.51
N SER A 42 14.52 20.50 -15.84
CA SER A 42 13.90 21.60 -15.09
C SER A 42 13.66 22.85 -15.94
N LEU A 43 13.93 22.81 -17.27
CA LEU A 43 13.66 23.94 -18.15
C LEU A 43 12.15 24.08 -18.40
N GLN A 44 11.60 25.26 -18.09
CA GLN A 44 10.20 25.60 -18.32
C GLN A 44 9.93 26.14 -19.75
N GLU A 45 10.97 26.24 -20.61
CA GLU A 45 10.84 26.84 -21.93
C GLU A 45 10.08 25.91 -22.91
N HIS A 46 9.18 26.49 -23.72
CA HIS A 46 8.51 25.76 -24.79
C HIS A 46 9.53 25.19 -25.80
N GLY A 47 9.48 23.88 -26.04
CA GLY A 47 10.39 23.18 -26.96
C GLY A 47 11.79 22.89 -26.39
N ALA A 48 12.06 23.16 -25.11
CA ALA A 48 13.31 22.73 -24.47
C ALA A 48 13.45 21.21 -24.45
N ASP A 49 12.35 20.49 -24.24
CA ASP A 49 12.35 19.03 -24.20
C ASP A 49 12.89 18.39 -25.48
N GLU A 50 12.47 18.91 -26.63
CA GLU A 50 12.84 18.38 -27.93
C GLU A 50 14.31 18.69 -28.25
N ARG A 51 14.77 19.91 -27.96
CA ARG A 51 16.19 20.28 -28.04
C ARG A 51 17.07 19.39 -27.17
N VAL A 52 16.65 19.14 -25.93
CA VAL A 52 17.39 18.28 -24.99
C VAL A 52 17.39 16.83 -25.50
N ALA A 53 16.26 16.34 -26.01
CA ALA A 53 16.17 15.01 -26.59
C ALA A 53 17.10 14.83 -27.79
N GLU A 54 17.12 15.78 -28.73
CA GLU A 54 18.00 15.79 -29.89
C GLU A 54 19.48 15.82 -29.48
N LEU A 55 19.81 16.64 -28.49
CA LEU A 55 21.16 16.76 -27.97
C LEU A 55 21.62 15.45 -27.31
N LEU A 56 20.78 14.85 -26.46
CA LEU A 56 21.06 13.55 -25.86
C LEU A 56 21.21 12.46 -26.92
N GLN A 57 20.32 12.44 -27.93
CA GLN A 57 20.36 11.47 -29.01
C GLN A 57 21.60 11.61 -29.89
N SER A 58 22.04 12.85 -30.14
CA SER A 58 23.29 13.13 -30.87
C SER A 58 24.53 12.65 -30.11
N ASN A 59 24.50 12.70 -28.78
CA ASN A 59 25.58 12.23 -27.92
C ASN A 59 25.48 10.75 -27.53
N ALA A 60 24.43 10.04 -27.95
CA ALA A 60 24.22 8.62 -27.68
C ALA A 60 25.38 7.74 -28.18
N GLY A 61 25.98 8.11 -29.32
CA GLY A 61 27.13 7.41 -29.88
C GLY A 61 28.38 7.52 -29.00
N PHE A 62 28.62 8.70 -28.45
CA PHE A 62 29.72 8.93 -27.50
C PHE A 62 29.50 8.17 -26.19
N LEU A 63 28.29 8.23 -25.64
CA LEU A 63 27.94 7.47 -24.43
C LEU A 63 28.16 5.97 -24.64
N LYS A 64 27.82 5.46 -25.82
CA LYS A 64 28.07 4.06 -26.16
C LYS A 64 29.56 3.74 -26.12
N SER A 65 30.42 4.57 -26.71
CA SER A 65 31.87 4.33 -26.67
C SER A 65 32.44 4.39 -25.26
N GLU A 66 32.00 5.34 -24.44
CA GLU A 66 32.44 5.46 -23.05
C GLU A 66 31.93 4.30 -22.19
N LEU A 67 30.71 3.81 -22.42
CA LEU A 67 30.18 2.64 -21.70
C LEU A 67 31.01 1.38 -21.97
N ILE A 68 31.50 1.21 -23.22
CA ILE A 68 32.37 0.09 -23.61
C ILE A 68 33.73 0.23 -22.91
N LYS A 69 34.34 1.42 -22.95
CA LYS A 69 35.63 1.70 -22.28
C LYS A 69 35.54 1.49 -20.77
N SER A 70 34.44 1.90 -20.17
CA SER A 70 34.14 1.74 -18.74
C SER A 70 33.94 0.27 -18.32
N GLY A 71 33.99 -0.69 -19.24
CA GLY A 71 33.93 -2.11 -18.94
C GLY A 71 32.54 -2.61 -18.55
N PHE A 72 31.46 -1.90 -18.91
CA PHE A 72 30.10 -2.30 -18.54
C PHE A 72 29.73 -3.66 -19.16
N ILE A 73 29.96 -3.83 -20.47
CA ILE A 73 29.73 -5.05 -21.27
C ILE A 73 30.63 -4.99 -22.53
N GLY A 74 31.14 -6.13 -23.02
CA GLY A 74 31.98 -6.18 -24.24
C GLY A 74 31.30 -5.63 -25.52
N LYS A 75 29.97 -5.58 -25.55
CA LYS A 75 29.16 -4.88 -26.56
C LYS A 75 28.14 -4.00 -25.85
N ALA A 76 28.22 -2.68 -26.04
CA ALA A 76 27.24 -1.79 -25.42
C ALA A 76 25.87 -1.83 -26.15
N PRO A 77 24.76 -1.85 -25.39
CA PRO A 77 23.40 -1.79 -25.93
C PRO A 77 23.13 -0.51 -26.73
N LYS A 78 22.08 -0.53 -27.55
CA LYS A 78 21.52 0.67 -28.16
C LYS A 78 20.86 1.52 -27.08
N ILE A 79 21.35 2.75 -26.91
CA ILE A 79 20.84 3.71 -25.93
C ILE A 79 19.65 4.45 -26.53
N THR A 80 18.56 4.52 -25.78
CA THR A 80 17.35 5.27 -26.13
C THR A 80 16.97 6.16 -24.95
N PHE A 81 16.81 7.45 -25.24
CA PHE A 81 16.41 8.44 -24.26
C PHE A 81 14.90 8.62 -24.28
N VAL A 82 14.28 8.52 -23.10
CA VAL A 82 12.83 8.67 -22.94
C VAL A 82 12.59 9.71 -21.87
N LYS A 83 11.76 10.71 -22.17
CA LYS A 83 11.36 11.70 -21.16
C LYS A 83 10.49 11.01 -20.11
N ASP A 84 10.85 11.18 -18.85
CA ASP A 84 10.06 10.67 -17.74
C ASP A 84 8.91 11.65 -17.44
N VAL A 85 7.69 11.24 -17.78
CA VAL A 85 6.45 11.98 -17.50
C VAL A 85 5.91 11.72 -16.10
N THR A 86 6.45 10.72 -15.40
CA THR A 86 6.01 10.37 -14.04
C THR A 86 6.73 11.21 -12.98
N TYR A 87 7.90 11.73 -13.32
CA TYR A 87 8.62 12.66 -12.48
C TYR A 87 7.82 13.94 -12.24
N GLY A 88 7.65 14.32 -10.98
CA GLY A 88 6.83 15.46 -10.58
C GLY A 88 5.35 15.14 -10.31
N ARG A 89 4.85 13.95 -10.66
CA ARG A 89 3.48 13.54 -10.25
C ARG A 89 3.32 13.52 -8.73
N GLY A 90 4.34 13.07 -8.00
CA GLY A 90 4.33 13.09 -6.53
C GLY A 90 4.24 14.52 -5.98
N ALA A 91 5.02 15.45 -6.53
CA ALA A 91 4.96 16.85 -6.12
C ALA A 91 3.62 17.51 -6.45
N GLU A 92 2.99 17.15 -7.57
CA GLU A 92 1.64 17.64 -7.89
C GLU A 92 0.57 17.07 -6.96
N VAL A 93 0.69 15.79 -6.58
CA VAL A 93 -0.20 15.18 -5.59
C VAL A 93 -0.03 15.85 -4.23
N GLU A 94 1.20 16.08 -3.77
CA GLU A 94 1.48 16.79 -2.52
C GLU A 94 0.85 18.20 -2.53
N ARG A 95 1.04 18.95 -3.62
CA ARG A 95 0.44 20.27 -3.81
C ARG A 95 -1.10 20.24 -3.76
N LEU A 96 -1.70 19.19 -4.30
CA LEU A 96 -3.16 18.98 -4.24
C LEU A 96 -3.60 18.64 -2.82
N ILE A 97 -2.85 17.79 -2.10
CA ILE A 97 -3.10 17.43 -0.71
C ILE A 97 -3.03 18.69 0.17
N ASP A 98 -1.96 19.49 0.06
CA ASP A 98 -1.79 20.74 0.81
C ASP A 98 -2.94 21.71 0.57
N LYS A 99 -3.38 21.82 -0.70
CA LYS A 99 -4.51 22.68 -1.07
C LYS A 99 -5.81 22.23 -0.41
N ILE A 100 -6.07 20.92 -0.36
CA ILE A 100 -7.28 20.36 0.26
C ILE A 100 -7.18 20.43 1.80
N GLY A 101 -5.99 20.18 2.35
CA GLY A 101 -5.72 20.28 3.80
C GLY A 101 -5.97 21.68 4.34
N ALA A 102 -5.67 22.73 3.57
CA ALA A 102 -5.99 24.10 3.93
C ALA A 102 -7.51 24.40 3.95
N ASP A 103 -8.30 23.65 3.18
CA ASP A 103 -9.76 23.79 3.11
C ASP A 103 -10.49 22.92 4.17
N ILE A 104 -9.77 22.03 4.87
CA ILE A 104 -10.32 21.21 5.95
C ILE A 104 -10.29 22.04 7.25
N PRO A 105 -11.47 22.36 7.84
CA PRO A 105 -11.50 23.04 9.13
C PRO A 105 -10.87 22.13 10.20
N PRO A 106 -10.09 22.70 11.14
CA PRO A 106 -9.38 21.95 12.18
C PRO A 106 -10.31 21.28 13.22
N ASP A 107 -11.64 21.43 13.06
CA ASP A 107 -12.68 20.97 13.98
C ASP A 107 -13.41 19.70 13.47
N LEU A 108 -12.89 19.06 12.43
CA LEU A 108 -13.29 17.68 12.13
C LEU A 108 -12.63 16.80 13.18
N ASP A 109 -13.43 16.34 14.14
CA ASP A 109 -13.17 15.19 15.00
C ASP A 109 -12.89 13.95 14.12
N LEU A 110 -11.73 13.94 13.49
CA LEU A 110 -11.11 12.75 12.94
C LEU A 110 -10.92 11.84 14.15
N PRO A 111 -11.47 10.61 14.17
CA PRO A 111 -11.11 9.66 15.20
C PRO A 111 -9.61 9.51 15.10
N GLU A 112 -8.91 10.09 16.08
CA GLU A 112 -7.49 9.91 16.30
C GLU A 112 -7.25 8.42 16.15
N SER A 113 -6.45 8.05 15.17
CA SER A 113 -6.01 6.67 14.99
C SER A 113 -5.26 6.32 16.27
N THR A 114 -6.00 5.80 17.23
CA THR A 114 -5.49 5.31 18.48
C THR A 114 -4.60 4.15 18.06
N ASP A 115 -3.29 4.36 18.17
CA ASP A 115 -2.34 3.26 18.21
C ASP A 115 -2.84 2.33 19.32
N GLU A 116 -3.51 1.25 18.94
CA GLU A 116 -4.02 0.22 19.85
C GLU A 116 -2.82 -0.48 20.50
N GLN A 117 -2.28 0.16 21.55
CA GLN A 117 -1.46 -0.51 22.54
C GLN A 117 -2.41 -1.33 23.42
N PHE A 118 -2.48 -2.61 23.09
CA PHE A 118 -3.11 -3.66 23.88
C PHE A 118 -2.68 -3.58 25.35
N LEU A 119 -3.61 -3.21 26.24
CA LEU A 119 -3.51 -3.49 27.67
C LEU A 119 -4.86 -4.02 28.18
N ASP A 120 -4.81 -5.28 28.61
CA ASP A 120 -5.86 -6.09 29.19
C ASP A 120 -6.44 -5.54 30.49
N SER A 121 -7.65 -6.04 30.82
CA SER A 121 -8.32 -6.10 32.14
C SER A 121 -9.34 -4.97 32.39
N GLU A 122 -10.54 -5.18 32.96
CA GLU A 122 -11.32 -6.36 33.35
C GLU A 122 -12.72 -5.88 33.79
N SER A 123 -13.76 -6.65 33.40
CA SER A 123 -14.95 -7.03 34.20
C SER A 123 -15.86 -5.99 34.91
N ALA A 124 -17.15 -5.93 34.49
CA ALA A 124 -18.39 -6.19 35.28
C ALA A 124 -19.63 -5.54 34.60
N THR A 125 -20.47 -6.30 33.89
CA THR A 125 -21.87 -6.72 34.27
C THR A 125 -22.82 -5.54 34.57
N GLU A 126 -23.99 -5.31 33.94
CA GLU A 126 -25.08 -6.27 33.71
C GLU A 126 -26.23 -5.66 32.84
N SER A 127 -26.72 -6.45 31.86
CA SER A 127 -28.11 -6.73 31.41
C SER A 127 -29.18 -5.68 30.95
N VAL A 128 -29.63 -5.88 29.67
CA VAL A 128 -31.02 -6.14 29.15
C VAL A 128 -32.12 -5.05 29.35
N SER A 129 -33.06 -4.68 28.45
CA SER A 129 -33.37 -4.86 27.01
C SER A 129 -34.53 -3.89 26.63
N THR A 130 -34.61 -3.53 25.34
CA THR A 130 -35.82 -3.21 24.52
C THR A 130 -36.80 -2.09 24.95
N SER A 131 -36.93 -1.04 24.15
CA SER A 131 -38.07 -0.87 23.22
C SER A 131 -37.85 0.34 22.29
N ALA A 132 -38.44 0.26 21.10
CA ALA A 132 -38.37 1.28 20.06
C ALA A 132 -39.26 2.49 20.41
N ALA A 133 -38.66 3.68 20.47
CA ALA A 133 -39.22 4.97 20.06
C ALA A 133 -38.17 6.07 20.30
N ASP A 134 -37.83 6.80 19.24
CA ASP A 134 -37.36 8.20 19.20
C ASP A 134 -36.41 8.69 20.32
N VAL A 135 -35.08 8.75 20.07
CA VAL A 135 -34.11 9.30 21.05
C VAL A 135 -32.96 10.09 20.36
N PRO A 136 -32.52 11.25 20.92
CA PRO A 136 -31.45 12.11 20.39
C PRO A 136 -30.08 11.43 20.36
N SER A 137 -29.16 11.97 19.54
CA SER A 137 -27.78 11.51 19.33
C SER A 137 -27.10 11.02 20.61
N ARG A 138 -27.14 9.71 20.82
CA ARG A 138 -26.52 9.03 21.95
C ARG A 138 -25.07 8.70 21.58
N PRO A 139 -24.10 8.87 22.49
CA PRO A 139 -22.72 8.47 22.24
C PRO A 139 -22.68 7.00 21.80
N TYR A 140 -21.92 6.74 20.74
CA TYR A 140 -21.74 5.40 20.18
C TYR A 140 -21.15 4.50 21.27
N VAL A 141 -21.91 3.48 21.65
CA VAL A 141 -21.43 2.39 22.51
C VAL A 141 -21.12 1.23 21.57
N PRO A 142 -19.85 0.81 21.42
CA PRO A 142 -19.52 -0.35 20.62
C PRO A 142 -20.32 -1.56 21.08
N SER A 143 -20.80 -2.34 20.10
CA SER A 143 -21.46 -3.61 20.41
C SER A 143 -20.43 -4.57 21.02
N ASP A 144 -20.80 -5.25 22.11
CA ASP A 144 -19.94 -6.22 22.78
C ASP A 144 -19.48 -7.29 21.78
N MET A 145 -18.17 -7.41 21.59
CA MET A 145 -17.58 -8.23 20.53
C MET A 145 -17.79 -9.71 20.87
N LYS A 146 -18.80 -10.33 20.24
CA LYS A 146 -19.03 -11.76 20.38
C LYS A 146 -17.88 -12.53 19.72
N VAL A 147 -16.95 -13.03 20.54
CA VAL A 147 -15.81 -13.86 20.12
C VAL A 147 -16.20 -15.33 19.94
N ASP A 148 -17.32 -15.56 19.26
CA ASP A 148 -17.80 -16.90 18.87
C ASP A 148 -17.37 -17.17 17.42
N ILE A 149 -16.26 -17.90 17.25
CA ILE A 149 -15.70 -18.23 15.92
C ILE A 149 -16.36 -19.53 15.43
N TYR A 150 -16.99 -19.49 14.24
CA TYR A 150 -17.70 -20.63 13.62
C TYR A 150 -18.79 -21.29 14.50
N GLY A 151 -19.41 -20.53 15.40
CA GLY A 151 -20.46 -21.04 16.29
C GLY A 151 -19.95 -21.86 17.48
N LEU A 152 -18.64 -21.85 17.75
CA LEU A 152 -18.10 -22.36 19.01
C LEU A 152 -18.18 -21.27 20.09
N ASP A 153 -18.98 -21.53 21.13
CA ASP A 153 -19.03 -20.71 22.33
C ASP A 153 -17.71 -20.83 23.11
N ARG A 154 -16.90 -19.76 23.03
CA ARG A 154 -15.60 -19.68 23.70
C ARG A 154 -15.75 -19.74 25.23
N ALA A 155 -16.83 -19.21 25.80
CA ALA A 155 -17.05 -19.19 27.24
C ALA A 155 -17.34 -20.59 27.78
N ALA A 156 -18.10 -21.41 27.04
CA ALA A 156 -18.35 -22.81 27.38
C ALA A 156 -17.04 -23.62 27.42
N ILE A 157 -16.18 -23.43 26.41
CA ILE A 157 -14.88 -24.11 26.33
C ILE A 157 -13.98 -23.70 27.50
N MET A 158 -13.84 -22.41 27.77
CA MET A 158 -13.01 -21.91 28.88
C MET A 158 -13.49 -22.41 30.25
N ARG A 159 -14.81 -22.50 30.44
CA ARG A 159 -15.39 -23.07 31.68
C ARG A 159 -15.00 -24.54 31.83
N GLN A 160 -15.08 -25.33 30.77
CA GLN A 160 -14.70 -26.74 30.80
C GLN A 160 -13.20 -26.91 31.05
N VAL A 161 -12.35 -26.08 30.43
CA VAL A 161 -10.91 -26.07 30.67
C VAL A 161 -10.63 -25.73 32.14
N LEU A 162 -11.25 -24.70 32.70
CA LEU A 162 -11.06 -24.29 34.09
C LEU A 162 -11.48 -25.38 35.08
N LEU A 163 -12.60 -26.07 34.84
CA LEU A 163 -13.05 -27.18 35.68
C LEU A 163 -12.07 -28.35 35.65
N LYS A 164 -11.49 -28.65 34.49
CA LYS A 164 -10.48 -29.69 34.34
C LYS A 164 -9.14 -29.31 34.96
N THR A 165 -8.74 -28.03 34.93
CA THR A 165 -7.46 -27.57 35.50
C THR A 165 -7.52 -27.34 37.01
N LYS A 166 -8.69 -27.00 37.58
CA LYS A 166 -8.91 -26.90 39.05
C LYS A 166 -8.98 -28.25 39.79
N GLY A 167 -8.71 -29.36 39.10
CA GLY A 167 -8.54 -30.68 39.74
C GLY A 167 -9.83 -31.29 40.29
N LEU A 168 -11.00 -30.86 39.83
CA LEU A 168 -12.27 -31.44 40.24
C LEU A 168 -12.74 -32.48 39.21
N GLY A 169 -12.46 -33.75 39.51
CA GLY A 169 -13.30 -34.91 39.18
C GLY A 169 -13.58 -35.22 37.70
N ARG A 170 -13.04 -36.34 37.23
CA ARG A 170 -13.53 -37.06 36.05
C ARG A 170 -15.04 -37.35 36.20
N THR A 171 -15.87 -36.91 35.25
CA THR A 171 -17.17 -37.52 34.98
C THR A 171 -17.21 -38.07 33.55
N PRO A 172 -17.93 -39.18 33.30
CA PRO A 172 -17.82 -39.93 32.04
C PRO A 172 -18.54 -39.24 30.88
N LEU A 173 -17.91 -39.36 29.71
CA LEU A 173 -18.42 -39.18 28.34
C LEU A 173 -19.92 -38.85 28.19
N GLU A 174 -20.20 -37.62 27.76
CA GLU A 174 -21.27 -37.35 26.80
C GLU A 174 -20.56 -36.86 25.54
N GLU A 175 -20.78 -37.54 24.42
CA GLU A 175 -20.24 -37.17 23.12
C GLU A 175 -20.72 -35.74 22.76
N PRO A 176 -19.90 -34.93 22.07
CA PRO A 176 -20.39 -33.69 21.51
C PRO A 176 -21.51 -34.04 20.52
N THR A 177 -22.72 -33.57 20.78
CA THR A 177 -23.84 -33.65 19.84
C THR A 177 -23.43 -32.97 18.54
N PHE A 178 -22.96 -33.77 17.58
CA PHE A 178 -22.78 -33.33 16.21
C PHE A 178 -24.17 -33.00 15.65
N LEU A 179 -24.52 -31.72 15.62
CA LEU A 179 -25.60 -31.26 14.76
C LEU A 179 -25.15 -31.53 13.32
N LYS A 180 -25.78 -32.53 12.70
CA LYS A 180 -25.54 -32.95 11.31
C LYS A 180 -25.72 -31.76 10.37
N PRO A 181 -24.86 -31.62 9.35
CA PRO A 181 -25.06 -30.63 8.30
C PRO A 181 -26.19 -31.09 7.37
N GLY A 182 -27.08 -30.16 7.04
CA GLY A 182 -28.02 -30.29 5.93
C GLY A 182 -29.22 -31.21 6.16
N THR A 183 -30.37 -30.62 6.47
CA THR A 183 -31.63 -31.15 5.92
C THR A 183 -32.49 -29.97 5.50
N GLU A 184 -32.42 -29.73 4.21
CA GLU A 184 -33.31 -28.94 3.37
C GLU A 184 -34.69 -29.62 3.32
N ASN A 185 -35.74 -28.85 3.60
CA ASN A 185 -37.13 -29.00 3.12
C ASN A 185 -37.88 -27.75 3.62
N LEU A 186 -38.09 -26.69 2.86
CA LEU A 186 -38.87 -26.55 1.61
C LEU A 186 -40.34 -26.94 1.79
N GLN A 187 -41.18 -25.90 1.90
CA GLN A 187 -42.64 -25.86 1.60
C GLN A 187 -43.49 -26.79 2.50
N GLU A 188 -44.77 -26.61 2.78
CA GLU A 188 -45.93 -25.93 2.20
C GLU A 188 -46.96 -25.98 3.35
N THR A 189 -47.55 -24.87 3.80
CA THR A 189 -48.92 -24.45 3.42
C THR A 189 -50.08 -25.13 4.17
N GLN A 190 -50.95 -24.26 4.68
CA GLN A 190 -52.40 -24.43 4.96
C GLN A 190 -52.91 -25.25 6.15
N ALA A 191 -53.43 -24.48 7.11
CA ALA A 191 -54.84 -24.39 7.49
C ALA A 191 -55.60 -25.67 7.87
N ARG A 192 -56.06 -25.71 9.13
CA ARG A 192 -57.50 -25.73 9.43
C ARG A 192 -57.80 -25.16 10.80
#